data_AF-A0A7C1HT24-F1
#
_entry.id   AF-A0A7C1HT24-F1
#
_cell.length_a   1.000
_cell.length_b   1.000
_cell.length_c   1.000
_cell.angle_alpha   90.00
_cell.angle_beta   90.00
_cell.angle_gamma   90.00
#
_symmetry.space_group_name_H-M   'P 1'
#
loop_
_entity.id
_entity.type
_entity.pdbx_description
1 polymer ?
#
loop_
_entity_poly.entity_id
_entity_poly.type
_entity_poly.pdbx_seq_one_letter_code
_entity_poly.pdbx_strand_id
1 'polypeptide(L)'
;MILLKVAYLGWAFHGSQIQPHCRTVEGDLVPALKKLGCLRERHGFASRTDAGVSALANVFAYTGQPPDLKRLNHLLRDMVVWAHAEVPDSFRVRGAVSRSYRYHLVGDYARARVQALKKFQGTHDFALHTRAHKDTVRTLDSITIHKQPYGWTLDFTAAGFLWNQIRRLVGTLDPVGRTAPPEPLLLTEVRFDPEPVWVRQPDALQSFTALWQTHLTRTQVLGVLASELE
;
A
#
# COMPACT_ATOMS: atom_id res chain seq x y z
N MET A 1 16.59 15.13 -4.43
CA MET A 1 15.99 13.79 -4.55
C MET A 1 14.59 13.88 -5.15
N ILE A 2 14.11 12.82 -5.81
CA ILE A 2 12.77 12.74 -6.41
C ILE A 2 11.92 11.74 -5.64
N LEU A 3 10.65 12.08 -5.42
CA LEU A 3 9.61 11.18 -4.94
C LEU A 3 8.62 10.89 -6.07
N LEU A 4 8.10 9.67 -6.13
CA LEU A 4 7.02 9.25 -7.03
C LEU A 4 5.87 8.69 -6.20
N LYS A 5 4.63 9.07 -6.51
CA LYS A 5 3.44 8.32 -6.05
C LYS A 5 3.13 7.22 -7.04
N VAL A 6 3.14 5.99 -6.55
CA VAL A 6 3.00 4.77 -7.33
C VAL A 6 1.76 4.01 -6.83
N ALA A 7 0.85 3.74 -7.75
CA ALA A 7 -0.24 2.78 -7.55
C ALA A 7 0.13 1.46 -8.26
N TYR A 8 -0.19 0.31 -7.67
CA TYR A 8 0.09 -1.00 -8.25
C TYR A 8 -0.88 -2.07 -7.77
N LEU A 9 -1.11 -3.05 -8.65
CA LEU A 9 -1.95 -4.22 -8.43
C LEU A 9 -1.12 -5.35 -7.80
N GLY A 10 -1.33 -5.60 -6.51
CA GLY A 10 -0.52 -6.51 -5.70
C GLY A 10 -0.39 -7.93 -6.25
N TRP A 11 -1.45 -8.52 -6.84
CA TRP A 11 -1.41 -9.86 -7.43
C TRP A 11 -0.31 -10.04 -8.48
N ALA A 12 0.07 -8.98 -9.19
CA ALA A 12 1.07 -9.04 -10.24
C ALA A 12 2.51 -9.10 -9.70
N PHE A 13 2.70 -8.90 -8.38
CA PHE A 13 4.02 -8.70 -7.77
C PHE A 13 4.24 -9.55 -6.52
N HIS A 14 5.49 -10.00 -6.35
CA HIS A 14 5.98 -10.64 -5.14
C HIS A 14 6.44 -9.61 -4.09
N GLY A 15 5.67 -8.53 -3.97
CA GLY A 15 5.89 -7.41 -3.04
C GLY A 15 6.56 -6.22 -3.72
N SER A 16 6.73 -5.14 -2.94
CA SER A 16 7.28 -3.90 -3.50
C SER A 16 8.78 -3.95 -3.75
N GLN A 17 9.55 -4.67 -2.92
CA GLN A 17 11.02 -4.63 -2.98
C GLN A 17 11.59 -5.73 -3.87
N ILE A 18 12.73 -5.45 -4.50
CA ILE A 18 13.51 -6.44 -5.28
C ILE A 18 13.81 -7.68 -4.43
N GLN A 19 13.53 -8.84 -5.01
CA GLN A 19 13.85 -10.17 -4.50
C GLN A 19 14.33 -11.03 -5.68
N PRO A 20 15.24 -12.00 -5.45
CA PRO A 20 15.71 -12.88 -6.50
C PRO A 20 14.58 -13.69 -7.16
N HIS A 21 14.65 -13.88 -8.47
CA HIS A 21 13.80 -14.79 -9.25
C HIS A 21 12.29 -14.50 -9.25
N CYS A 22 11.85 -13.33 -8.81
CA CYS A 22 10.44 -12.94 -8.87
C CYS A 22 10.25 -11.49 -9.31
N ARG A 23 9.11 -11.20 -9.94
CA ARG A 23 8.72 -9.84 -10.35
C ARG A 23 8.26 -9.03 -9.14
N THR A 24 8.76 -7.81 -8.99
CA THR A 24 8.47 -6.90 -7.87
C THR A 24 8.24 -5.49 -8.39
N VAL A 25 7.58 -4.64 -7.60
CA VAL A 25 7.27 -3.26 -8.06
C VAL A 25 8.55 -2.47 -8.33
N GLU A 26 9.53 -2.54 -7.41
CA GLU A 26 10.85 -1.94 -7.56
C GLU A 26 11.62 -2.53 -8.75
N GLY A 27 11.49 -3.85 -8.96
CA GLY A 27 12.13 -4.57 -10.06
C GLY A 27 11.66 -4.14 -11.45
N ASP A 28 10.44 -3.63 -11.58
CA ASP A 28 9.92 -3.06 -12.84
C ASP A 28 10.19 -1.55 -12.93
N LEU A 29 10.02 -0.82 -11.82
CA LEU A 29 10.14 0.63 -11.79
C LEU A 29 11.58 1.11 -12.02
N VAL A 30 12.57 0.44 -11.42
CA VAL A 30 13.98 0.84 -11.51
C VAL A 30 14.51 0.74 -12.95
N PRO A 31 14.33 -0.38 -13.69
CA PRO A 31 14.71 -0.45 -15.10
C PRO A 31 14.02 0.59 -15.98
N ALA A 32 12.73 0.88 -15.74
CA ALA A 32 12.01 1.89 -16.51
C ALA A 32 12.61 3.30 -16.29
N LEU A 33 12.92 3.67 -15.04
CA LEU A 33 13.57 4.94 -14.72
C LEU A 33 15.00 5.04 -15.27
N LYS A 34 15.77 3.93 -15.25
CA LYS A 34 17.11 3.87 -15.87
C LYS A 34 17.03 4.04 -17.38
N LYS A 35 16.06 3.40 -18.04
CA LYS A 35 15.83 3.52 -19.49
C LYS A 35 15.53 4.96 -19.91
N LEU A 36 14.86 5.74 -19.05
CA LEU A 36 14.60 7.17 -19.27
C LEU A 36 15.77 8.09 -18.86
N GLY A 37 16.86 7.54 -18.30
CA GLY A 37 17.98 8.35 -17.80
C GLY A 37 17.67 9.13 -16.52
N CYS A 38 16.59 8.78 -15.82
CA CYS A 38 16.12 9.52 -14.65
C CYS A 38 16.82 9.09 -13.36
N LEU A 39 17.11 7.80 -13.19
CA LEU A 39 17.64 7.23 -11.94
C LEU A 39 19.18 7.11 -11.96
N ARG A 40 19.83 7.52 -10.86
CA ARG A 40 21.28 7.38 -10.65
C ARG A 40 21.63 6.24 -9.70
N GLU A 41 21.38 6.42 -8.40
CA GLU A 41 21.90 5.51 -7.37
C GLU A 41 20.85 5.14 -6.31
N ARG A 42 20.70 5.97 -5.28
CA ARG A 42 19.90 5.68 -4.09
C ARG A 42 18.43 5.63 -4.46
N HIS A 43 17.73 4.60 -4.01
CA HIS A 43 16.30 4.48 -4.21
C HIS A 43 15.64 3.60 -3.14
N GLY A 44 14.32 3.68 -3.03
CA GLY A 44 13.52 2.76 -2.22
C GLY A 44 12.15 3.29 -1.87
N PHE A 45 11.28 2.38 -1.44
CA PHE A 45 9.91 2.71 -1.04
C PHE A 45 9.78 3.22 0.39
N ALA A 46 8.79 4.07 0.65
CA ALA A 46 8.33 4.48 1.97
C ALA A 46 7.72 3.31 2.75
N SER A 47 6.92 2.48 2.06
CA SER A 47 6.31 1.27 2.63
C SER A 47 6.78 0.02 1.89
N ARG A 48 7.13 -1.03 2.64
CA ARG A 48 7.37 -2.37 2.07
C ARG A 48 6.04 -3.11 2.10
N THR A 49 5.54 -3.49 0.94
CA THR A 49 4.36 -4.33 0.83
C THR A 49 4.76 -5.78 0.61
N ASP A 50 4.03 -6.68 1.24
CA ASP A 50 4.16 -8.12 1.04
C ASP A 50 3.66 -8.53 -0.36
N ALA A 51 4.04 -9.72 -0.82
CA ALA A 51 3.49 -10.30 -2.04
C ALA A 51 1.96 -10.31 -2.05
N GLY A 52 1.35 -9.86 -3.14
CA GLY A 52 -0.10 -9.74 -3.27
C GLY A 52 -0.72 -8.46 -2.69
N VAL A 53 0.02 -7.65 -1.90
CA VAL A 53 -0.54 -6.42 -1.33
C VAL A 53 -0.48 -5.28 -2.35
N SER A 54 -1.61 -4.61 -2.58
CA SER A 54 -1.72 -3.52 -3.54
C SER A 54 -1.46 -2.14 -2.92
N ALA A 55 -1.29 -1.11 -3.74
CA ALA A 55 -1.19 0.29 -3.28
C ALA A 55 -1.88 1.27 -4.24
N LEU A 56 -2.48 2.32 -3.69
CA LEU A 56 -2.92 3.51 -4.43
C LEU A 56 -1.87 4.62 -4.43
N ALA A 57 -1.08 4.72 -3.35
CA ALA A 57 -0.19 5.84 -3.13
C ALA A 57 1.07 5.46 -2.36
N ASN A 58 1.73 4.35 -2.71
CA ASN A 58 3.07 4.10 -2.16
C ASN A 58 4.03 5.17 -2.70
N VAL A 59 5.04 5.52 -1.92
CA VAL A 59 6.00 6.56 -2.30
C VAL A 59 7.35 5.93 -2.57
N PHE A 60 7.84 6.08 -3.79
CA PHE A 60 9.17 5.63 -4.20
C PHE A 60 10.10 6.85 -4.28
N ALA A 61 11.22 6.81 -3.57
CA ALA A 61 12.23 7.85 -3.65
C ALA A 61 13.41 7.38 -4.49
N TYR A 62 14.04 8.30 -5.21
CA TYR A 62 15.34 8.06 -5.84
C TYR A 62 16.17 9.34 -6.01
N THR A 63 17.49 9.18 -6.17
CA THR A 63 18.40 10.28 -6.57
C THR A 63 18.47 10.34 -8.09
N GLY A 64 18.17 11.51 -8.66
CA GLY A 64 18.05 11.65 -10.11
C GLY A 64 17.27 12.90 -10.52
N GLN A 65 16.65 12.83 -11.70
CA GLN A 65 15.81 13.88 -12.28
C GLN A 65 14.35 13.41 -12.37
N PRO A 66 13.35 14.31 -12.29
CA PRO A 66 11.95 13.92 -12.42
C PRO A 66 11.69 13.28 -13.80
N PRO A 67 10.88 12.22 -13.91
CA PRO A 67 10.59 11.60 -15.18
C PRO A 67 9.41 12.28 -15.88
N ASP A 68 9.36 12.19 -17.21
CA ASP A 68 8.10 12.37 -17.93
C ASP A 68 7.18 11.19 -17.56
N LEU A 69 6.13 11.47 -16.78
CA LEU A 69 5.23 10.45 -16.26
C LEU A 69 4.49 9.69 -17.37
N LYS A 70 4.16 10.33 -18.50
CA LYS A 70 3.48 9.67 -19.63
C LYS A 70 4.41 8.64 -20.27
N ARG A 71 5.67 9.01 -20.52
CA ARG A 71 6.70 8.11 -21.05
C ARG A 71 7.03 7.00 -20.07
N LEU A 72 7.10 7.30 -18.77
CA LEU A 72 7.34 6.31 -17.73
C LEU A 72 6.20 5.28 -17.68
N ASN A 73 4.96 5.75 -17.62
CA ASN A 73 3.79 4.87 -17.56
C ASN A 73 3.63 4.00 -18.81
N HIS A 74 4.11 4.44 -19.98
CA HIS A 74 4.14 3.60 -21.18
C HIS A 74 5.08 2.38 -21.06
N LEU A 75 6.05 2.42 -20.16
CA LEU A 75 6.99 1.32 -19.88
C LEU A 75 6.50 0.38 -18.76
N LEU A 76 5.48 0.78 -18.02
CA LEU A 76 5.01 0.07 -16.83
C LEU A 76 3.75 -0.75 -17.13
N ARG A 77 3.59 -1.86 -16.41
CA ARG A 77 2.42 -2.74 -16.49
C ARG A 77 1.99 -3.07 -15.07
N ASP A 78 0.68 -3.17 -14.84
CA ASP A 78 0.08 -3.46 -13.53
C ASP A 78 0.41 -2.44 -12.42
N MET A 79 1.00 -1.31 -12.80
CA MET A 79 1.27 -0.16 -11.95
C MET A 79 1.19 1.14 -12.75
N VAL A 80 0.99 2.25 -12.04
CA VAL A 80 1.02 3.60 -12.61
C VAL A 80 1.71 4.56 -11.65
N VAL A 81 2.48 5.48 -12.20
CA VAL A 81 3.03 6.63 -11.48
C VAL A 81 2.19 7.85 -11.82
N TRP A 82 1.59 8.46 -10.80
CA TRP A 82 0.59 9.52 -11.00
C TRP A 82 0.97 10.86 -10.39
N ALA A 83 2.08 10.93 -9.65
CA ALA A 83 2.65 12.19 -9.20
C ALA A 83 4.16 12.07 -8.97
N HIS A 84 4.86 13.19 -9.04
CA HIS A 84 6.24 13.32 -8.58
C HIS A 84 6.42 14.56 -7.69
N ALA A 85 7.47 14.58 -6.88
CA ALA A 85 7.87 15.75 -6.09
C ALA A 85 9.39 15.82 -6.01
N GLU A 86 9.94 17.03 -5.94
CA GLU A 86 11.34 17.26 -5.61
C GLU A 86 11.49 17.54 -4.12
N VAL A 87 12.49 16.93 -3.51
CA VAL A 87 12.80 17.05 -2.08
C VAL A 87 14.31 17.17 -1.86
N PRO A 88 14.77 17.74 -0.73
CA PRO A 88 16.19 17.80 -0.41
C PRO A 88 16.87 16.42 -0.44
N ASP A 89 18.16 16.37 -0.71
CA ASP A 89 18.91 15.09 -0.74
C ASP A 89 19.04 14.43 0.64
N SER A 90 18.76 15.16 1.72
CA SER A 90 18.63 14.65 3.08
C SER A 90 17.29 13.96 3.36
N PHE A 91 16.33 14.01 2.44
CA PHE A 91 14.97 13.49 2.66
C PHE A 91 14.97 11.98 2.89
N ARG A 92 14.36 11.55 4.00
CA ARG A 92 14.27 10.14 4.37
C ARG A 92 12.89 9.59 4.02
N VAL A 93 12.78 8.88 2.90
CA VAL A 93 11.51 8.28 2.43
C VAL A 93 10.85 7.34 3.45
N ARG A 94 11.65 6.68 4.31
CA ARG A 94 11.15 5.84 5.39
C ARG A 94 10.57 6.64 6.57
N GLY A 95 10.93 7.91 6.69
CA GLY A 95 10.47 8.84 7.73
C GLY A 95 9.07 9.40 7.49
N ALA A 96 8.23 8.76 6.67
CA ALA A 96 6.81 9.10 6.58
C ALA A 96 6.17 9.04 7.97
N VAL A 97 5.40 10.09 8.31
CA VAL A 97 4.77 10.26 9.62
C VAL A 97 3.51 9.42 9.77
N SER A 98 2.92 8.99 8.65
CA SER A 98 1.73 8.14 8.64
C SER A 98 1.64 7.28 7.39
N ARG A 99 1.08 6.08 7.56
CA ARG A 99 0.71 5.13 6.51
C ARG A 99 -0.71 4.66 6.81
N SER A 100 -1.56 4.71 5.79
CA SER A 100 -2.96 4.28 5.88
C SER A 100 -3.15 3.04 5.02
N TYR A 101 -3.74 2.00 5.59
CA TYR A 101 -4.08 0.76 4.91
C TYR A 101 -5.56 0.48 5.03
N ARG A 102 -6.13 -0.12 3.97
CA ARG A 102 -7.49 -0.61 3.92
C ARG A 102 -7.51 -2.10 3.68
N TYR A 103 -8.28 -2.83 4.46
CA TYR A 103 -8.55 -4.25 4.24
C TYR A 103 -10.05 -4.43 3.96
N HIS A 104 -10.39 -5.02 2.82
CA HIS A 104 -11.78 -5.40 2.53
C HIS A 104 -12.05 -6.82 3.05
N LEU A 105 -12.83 -6.91 4.12
CA LEU A 105 -13.21 -8.18 4.74
C LEU A 105 -14.54 -8.64 4.16
N VAL A 106 -14.51 -9.70 3.36
CA VAL A 106 -15.69 -10.25 2.65
C VAL A 106 -16.38 -11.29 3.51
N GLY A 107 -17.70 -11.23 3.56
CA GLY A 107 -18.53 -12.23 4.23
C GLY A 107 -19.21 -11.71 5.49
N ASP A 108 -20.00 -12.60 6.08
CA ASP A 108 -20.85 -12.26 7.21
C ASP A 108 -20.14 -12.47 8.56
N TYR A 109 -19.32 -11.50 8.91
CA TYR A 109 -18.71 -11.44 10.24
C TYR A 109 -19.61 -10.67 11.20
N ALA A 110 -19.90 -11.28 12.36
CA ALA A 110 -20.66 -10.65 13.43
C ALA A 110 -20.04 -9.29 13.82
N ARG A 111 -20.86 -8.23 13.86
CA ARG A 111 -20.42 -6.85 14.15
C ARG A 111 -19.56 -6.76 15.41
N ALA A 112 -19.97 -7.42 16.49
CA ALA A 112 -19.22 -7.42 17.75
C ALA A 112 -17.79 -7.96 17.60
N ARG A 113 -17.62 -9.00 16.76
CA ARG A 113 -16.32 -9.61 16.48
C ARG A 113 -15.41 -8.66 15.69
N VAL A 114 -15.94 -8.04 14.63
CA VAL A 114 -15.16 -7.09 13.82
C VAL A 114 -14.81 -5.85 14.63
N GLN A 115 -15.74 -5.29 15.40
CA GLN A 115 -15.50 -4.12 16.25
C GLN A 115 -14.46 -4.38 17.34
N ALA A 116 -14.24 -5.64 17.74
CA ALA A 116 -13.19 -5.98 18.69
C ALA A 116 -11.78 -5.62 18.20
N LEU A 117 -11.56 -5.47 16.88
CA LEU A 117 -10.28 -5.01 16.34
C LEU A 117 -9.89 -3.61 16.84
N LYS A 118 -10.85 -2.76 17.21
CA LYS A 118 -10.56 -1.42 17.77
C LYS A 118 -9.78 -1.48 19.08
N LYS A 119 -9.80 -2.61 19.79
CA LYS A 119 -9.00 -2.81 21.01
C LYS A 119 -7.49 -2.76 20.74
N PHE A 120 -7.06 -2.96 19.49
CA PHE A 120 -5.67 -2.83 19.08
C PHE A 120 -5.24 -1.38 18.77
N GLN A 121 -6.16 -0.41 18.82
CA GLN A 121 -5.79 1.00 18.70
C GLN A 121 -4.95 1.42 19.92
N GLY A 122 -3.97 2.31 19.69
CA GLY A 122 -2.99 2.70 20.70
C GLY A 122 -1.70 1.89 20.65
N THR A 123 -0.90 1.98 21.71
CA THR A 123 0.42 1.35 21.79
C THR A 123 0.34 -0.03 22.42
N HIS A 124 0.79 -1.04 21.68
CA HIS A 124 0.78 -2.44 22.14
C HIS A 124 2.05 -3.17 21.70
N ASP A 125 2.39 -4.23 22.42
CA ASP A 125 3.29 -5.25 21.90
C ASP A 125 2.52 -6.18 20.94
N PHE A 126 2.92 -6.16 19.67
CA PHE A 126 2.31 -6.95 18.62
C PHE A 126 3.10 -8.22 18.28
N ALA A 127 3.90 -8.77 19.21
CA ALA A 127 4.68 -9.99 19.00
C ALA A 127 3.86 -11.16 18.43
N LEU A 128 2.60 -11.33 18.87
CA LEU A 128 1.70 -12.37 18.33
C LEU A 128 1.09 -12.02 16.97
N HIS A 129 1.09 -10.74 16.62
CA HIS A 129 0.48 -10.21 15.40
C HIS A 129 1.52 -9.82 14.37
N THR A 130 2.70 -10.44 14.35
CA THR A 130 3.75 -10.12 13.38
C THR A 130 4.57 -11.35 13.00
N ARG A 131 5.30 -11.27 11.90
CA ARG A 131 6.41 -12.21 11.60
C ARG A 131 7.78 -11.67 12.02
N ALA A 132 7.85 -10.42 12.50
CA ALA A 132 9.07 -9.86 13.05
C ALA A 132 9.46 -10.56 14.35
N HIS A 133 10.77 -10.73 14.58
CA HIS A 133 11.29 -11.42 15.76
C HIS A 133 11.74 -10.46 16.88
N LYS A 134 11.77 -9.16 16.62
CA LYS A 134 12.17 -8.11 17.56
C LYS A 134 11.47 -6.79 17.24
N ASP A 135 11.58 -5.84 18.16
CA ASP A 135 11.03 -4.47 18.03
C ASP A 135 9.54 -4.47 17.67
N THR A 136 8.75 -5.25 18.41
CA THR A 136 7.34 -5.58 18.13
C THR A 136 6.33 -4.60 18.73
N VAL A 137 6.79 -3.59 19.46
CA VAL A 137 5.92 -2.54 19.99
C VAL A 137 5.59 -1.53 18.89
N ARG A 138 4.31 -1.28 18.64
CA ARG A 138 3.84 -0.25 17.69
C ARG A 138 2.64 0.49 18.26
N THR A 139 2.39 1.68 17.71
CA THR A 139 1.19 2.47 17.96
C THR A 139 0.34 2.45 16.71
N LEU A 140 -0.92 2.00 16.84
CA LEU A 140 -1.93 2.16 15.80
C LEU A 140 -2.73 3.43 16.13
N ASP A 141 -2.60 4.46 15.29
CA ASP A 141 -3.20 5.78 15.50
C ASP A 141 -4.73 5.70 15.39
N SER A 142 -5.23 4.95 14.39
CA SER A 142 -6.67 4.74 14.20
C SER A 142 -6.98 3.37 13.60
N ILE A 143 -8.14 2.83 14.01
CA ILE A 143 -8.79 1.68 13.38
C ILE A 143 -10.24 2.04 13.10
N THR A 144 -10.57 2.32 11.83
CA THR A 144 -11.92 2.66 11.41
C THR A 144 -12.57 1.47 10.72
N ILE A 145 -13.84 1.23 11.02
CA ILE A 145 -14.57 0.03 10.58
C ILE A 145 -15.91 0.47 9.99
N HIS A 146 -16.11 0.16 8.72
CA HIS A 146 -17.32 0.49 7.99
C HIS A 146 -18.03 -0.79 7.54
N LYS A 147 -19.35 -0.87 7.77
CA LYS A 147 -20.15 -1.97 7.22
C LYS A 147 -20.31 -1.72 5.73
N GLN A 148 -20.14 -2.78 4.95
CA GLN A 148 -20.34 -2.78 3.51
C GLN A 148 -21.36 -3.86 3.14
N PRO A 149 -22.01 -3.77 1.98
CA PRO A 149 -22.93 -4.83 1.54
C PRO A 149 -22.24 -6.19 1.32
N TYR A 150 -20.94 -6.20 0.98
CA TYR A 150 -20.16 -7.44 0.85
C TYR A 150 -19.51 -7.92 2.17
N GLY A 151 -19.62 -7.15 3.26
CA GLY A 151 -18.90 -7.42 4.50
C GLY A 151 -18.50 -6.16 5.24
N TRP A 152 -17.19 -5.86 5.27
CA TRP A 152 -16.63 -4.74 6.03
C TRP A 152 -15.40 -4.13 5.34
N THR A 153 -15.22 -2.83 5.51
CA THR A 153 -13.96 -2.13 5.24
C THR A 153 -13.28 -1.80 6.56
N LEU A 154 -11.99 -2.15 6.66
CA LEU A 154 -11.15 -1.94 7.85
C LEU A 154 -9.99 -1.02 7.48
N ASP A 155 -10.00 0.21 7.98
CA ASP A 155 -8.94 1.19 7.76
C ASP A 155 -8.02 1.25 8.98
N PHE A 156 -6.72 1.08 8.77
CA PHE A 156 -5.68 1.13 9.79
C PHE A 156 -4.71 2.26 9.47
N THR A 157 -4.46 3.14 10.44
CA THR A 157 -3.46 4.22 10.31
C THR A 157 -2.41 4.07 11.39
N ALA A 158 -1.14 4.18 11.01
CA ALA A 158 -0.02 4.20 11.95
C ALA A 158 1.19 4.91 11.34
N ALA A 159 2.11 5.40 12.18
CA ALA A 159 3.44 5.80 11.74
C ALA A 159 4.18 4.66 11.02
N GLY A 160 3.93 3.40 11.35
CA GLY A 160 4.46 2.26 10.60
C GLY A 160 3.93 0.92 11.12
N PHE A 161 3.93 -0.08 10.24
CA PHE A 161 3.44 -1.42 10.53
C PHE A 161 4.59 -2.43 10.56
N LEU A 162 4.43 -3.47 11.37
CA LEU A 162 5.33 -4.62 11.37
C LEU A 162 5.03 -5.55 10.18
N TRP A 163 5.95 -6.47 9.92
CA TRP A 163 5.78 -7.48 8.88
C TRP A 163 4.53 -8.34 9.13
N ASN A 164 3.61 -8.37 8.15
CA ASN A 164 2.30 -9.04 8.22
C ASN A 164 1.33 -8.53 9.31
N GLN A 165 1.55 -7.36 9.90
CA GLN A 165 0.80 -6.94 11.09
C GLN A 165 -0.71 -6.90 10.88
N ILE A 166 -1.15 -6.14 9.89
CA ILE A 166 -2.59 -5.94 9.60
C ILE A 166 -3.26 -7.27 9.28
N ARG A 167 -2.63 -8.11 8.45
CA ARG A 167 -3.17 -9.41 8.04
C ARG A 167 -3.31 -10.37 9.21
N ARG A 168 -2.40 -10.33 10.18
CA ARG A 168 -2.50 -11.13 11.40
C ARG A 168 -3.56 -10.61 12.34
N LEU A 169 -3.71 -9.29 12.47
CA LEU A 169 -4.82 -8.69 13.22
C LEU A 169 -6.17 -9.09 12.63
N VAL A 170 -6.36 -8.92 11.32
CA VAL A 170 -7.59 -9.36 10.63
C VAL A 170 -7.78 -10.88 10.75
N GLY A 171 -6.70 -11.65 10.70
CA GLY A 171 -6.71 -13.10 10.89
C GLY A 171 -7.28 -13.57 12.24
N THR A 172 -7.26 -12.73 13.28
CA THR A 172 -7.93 -13.05 14.57
C THR A 172 -9.45 -13.20 14.44
N LEU A 173 -10.04 -12.69 13.36
CA LEU A 173 -11.44 -12.87 13.03
C LEU A 173 -11.75 -14.26 12.45
N ASP A 174 -10.73 -15.03 12.06
CA ASP A 174 -10.89 -16.44 11.67
C ASP A 174 -10.89 -17.32 12.95
N PRO A 175 -11.91 -18.17 13.19
CA PRO A 175 -11.92 -19.11 14.32
C PRO A 175 -10.68 -20.00 14.44
N VAL A 176 -10.02 -20.30 13.32
CA VAL A 176 -8.82 -21.16 13.24
C VAL A 176 -7.53 -20.32 13.35
N GLY A 177 -7.63 -18.99 13.45
CA GLY A 177 -6.49 -18.08 13.63
C GLY A 177 -5.56 -17.99 12.42
N ARG A 178 -6.07 -18.27 11.21
CA ARG A 178 -5.27 -18.17 9.98
C ARG A 178 -4.93 -16.71 9.70
N THR A 179 -3.72 -16.46 9.21
CA THR A 179 -3.35 -15.11 8.72
C THR A 179 -4.22 -14.78 7.52
N ALA A 180 -4.81 -13.58 7.51
CA ALA A 180 -5.63 -13.15 6.39
C ALA A 180 -4.81 -13.13 5.08
N PRO A 181 -5.43 -13.44 3.94
CA PRO A 181 -4.76 -13.33 2.64
C PRO A 181 -4.21 -11.91 2.41
N PRO A 182 -3.16 -11.76 1.57
CA PRO A 182 -2.60 -10.44 1.28
C PRO A 182 -3.57 -9.58 0.47
N GLU A 183 -4.42 -10.20 -0.34
CA GLU A 183 -5.56 -9.52 -0.95
C GLU A 183 -6.80 -9.70 -0.08
N PRO A 184 -7.64 -8.67 0.07
CA PRO A 184 -7.61 -7.36 -0.58
C PRO A 184 -7.04 -6.24 0.33
N LEU A 185 -5.81 -6.41 0.86
CA LEU A 185 -5.11 -5.36 1.61
C LEU A 185 -4.51 -4.32 0.65
N LEU A 186 -4.72 -3.05 0.99
CA LEU A 186 -4.38 -1.91 0.17
C LEU A 186 -3.65 -0.85 0.99
N LEU A 187 -2.47 -0.41 0.57
CA LEU A 187 -1.88 0.85 1.04
C LEU A 187 -2.58 2.03 0.34
N THR A 188 -3.40 2.77 1.07
CA THR A 188 -4.20 3.89 0.53
C THR A 188 -3.43 5.21 0.56
N GLU A 189 -2.58 5.42 1.56
CA GLU A 189 -1.90 6.70 1.74
C GLU A 189 -0.54 6.55 2.45
N VAL A 190 0.40 7.44 2.10
CA VAL A 190 1.64 7.71 2.83
C VAL A 190 1.77 9.22 2.96
N ARG A 191 1.90 9.72 4.20
CA ARG A 191 2.02 11.16 4.50
C ARG A 191 3.38 11.50 5.08
N PHE A 192 3.86 12.71 4.79
CA PHE A 192 5.09 13.25 5.34
C PHE A 192 4.81 14.59 6.02
N ASP A 193 5.74 15.01 6.89
CA ASP A 193 5.71 16.33 7.50
C ASP A 193 7.13 16.94 7.44
N PRO A 194 7.35 18.05 6.72
CA PRO A 194 6.38 18.73 5.86
C PRO A 194 5.95 17.87 4.66
N GLU A 195 4.74 18.10 4.16
CA GLU A 195 4.22 17.40 2.98
C GLU A 195 4.95 17.88 1.71
N PRO A 196 5.47 16.97 0.87
CA PRO A 196 6.10 17.33 -0.40
C PRO A 196 5.14 18.07 -1.34
N VAL A 197 5.70 18.98 -2.14
CA VAL A 197 4.95 19.68 -3.19
C VAL A 197 4.82 18.75 -4.39
N TRP A 198 3.66 18.13 -4.54
CA TRP A 198 3.38 17.14 -5.59
C TRP A 198 2.94 17.79 -6.90
N VAL A 199 3.64 17.46 -7.99
CA VAL A 199 3.18 17.66 -9.37
C VAL A 199 2.38 16.42 -9.77
N ARG A 200 1.08 16.59 -10.00
CA ARG A 200 0.12 15.48 -10.20
C ARG A 200 -0.28 15.33 -11.67
N GLN A 201 -0.54 14.09 -12.08
CA GLN A 201 -1.21 13.70 -13.32
C GLN A 201 -2.38 12.75 -13.00
N PRO A 202 -3.53 13.29 -12.57
CA PRO A 202 -4.63 12.50 -11.99
C PRO A 202 -5.27 11.51 -12.97
N ASP A 203 -5.31 11.83 -14.27
CA ASP A 203 -5.94 10.99 -15.31
C ASP A 203 -5.34 9.58 -15.37
N ALA A 204 -4.04 9.47 -15.09
CA ALA A 204 -3.33 8.19 -15.05
C ALA A 204 -3.81 7.32 -13.87
N LEU A 205 -4.07 7.93 -12.72
CA LEU A 205 -4.59 7.21 -11.55
C LEU A 205 -6.04 6.78 -11.77
N GLN A 206 -6.90 7.66 -12.32
CA GLN A 206 -8.31 7.34 -12.59
C GLN A 206 -8.45 6.16 -13.56
N SER A 207 -7.66 6.14 -14.64
CA SER A 207 -7.65 5.03 -15.58
C SER A 207 -7.21 3.71 -14.92
N PHE A 208 -6.23 3.80 -14.01
CA PHE A 208 -5.72 2.65 -13.28
C PHE A 208 -6.69 2.13 -12.22
N THR A 209 -7.38 3.01 -11.50
CA THR A 209 -8.41 2.62 -10.53
C THR A 209 -9.61 1.97 -11.20
N ALA A 210 -9.99 2.38 -12.42
CA ALA A 210 -11.04 1.70 -13.20
C ALA A 210 -10.66 0.27 -13.59
N LEU A 211 -9.41 0.04 -14.02
CA LEU A 211 -8.89 -1.32 -14.29
C LEU A 211 -8.86 -2.17 -13.02
N TRP A 212 -8.50 -1.56 -11.90
CA TRP A 212 -8.50 -2.21 -10.60
C TRP A 212 -9.91 -2.59 -10.15
N GLN A 213 -10.89 -1.68 -10.29
CA GLN A 213 -12.30 -1.99 -10.03
C GLN A 213 -12.71 -3.26 -10.78
N THR A 214 -12.31 -3.39 -12.05
CA THR A 214 -12.61 -4.57 -12.89
C THR A 214 -11.93 -5.88 -12.42
N HIS A 215 -10.85 -5.79 -11.64
CA HIS A 215 -10.18 -6.96 -11.05
C HIS A 215 -10.64 -7.27 -9.63
N LEU A 216 -10.98 -6.25 -8.84
CA LEU A 216 -11.69 -6.45 -7.58
C LEU A 216 -13.08 -7.08 -7.84
N THR A 217 -13.67 -6.81 -9.00
CA THR A 217 -14.82 -7.54 -9.54
C THR A 217 -14.49 -8.94 -10.06
N ARG A 218 -13.26 -9.45 -9.95
CA ARG A 218 -12.94 -10.87 -10.22
C ARG A 218 -12.69 -11.66 -8.95
N THR A 219 -12.21 -11.01 -7.90
CA THR A 219 -12.28 -11.53 -6.53
C THR A 219 -13.73 -11.44 -6.01
N GLN A 220 -14.10 -12.15 -4.93
CA GLN A 220 -15.48 -12.31 -4.41
C GLN A 220 -16.16 -10.99 -3.93
N VAL A 221 -15.71 -9.82 -4.39
CA VAL A 221 -16.09 -8.47 -3.92
C VAL A 221 -16.81 -7.70 -5.03
N LEU A 222 -17.76 -8.36 -5.66
CA LEU A 222 -18.23 -8.03 -7.01
C LEU A 222 -19.32 -6.94 -7.08
N GLY A 223 -20.01 -6.62 -5.99
CA GLY A 223 -21.23 -5.82 -6.06
C GLY A 223 -21.13 -4.33 -5.76
N VAL A 224 -20.20 -3.89 -4.89
CA VAL A 224 -20.32 -2.55 -4.23
C VAL A 224 -19.06 -1.68 -4.26
N LEU A 225 -17.89 -2.22 -4.65
CA LEU A 225 -16.67 -1.41 -4.72
C LEU A 225 -16.66 -0.36 -5.83
N ALA A 226 -17.55 -0.49 -6.83
CA ALA A 226 -17.70 0.48 -7.90
C ALA A 226 -18.11 1.88 -7.39
N SER A 227 -18.77 1.99 -6.22
CA SER A 227 -19.28 3.27 -5.69
C SER A 227 -18.34 4.02 -4.74
N GLU A 228 -17.21 3.44 -4.31
CA GLU A 228 -16.28 4.07 -3.33
C GLU A 228 -15.05 4.74 -3.97
N LEU A 229 -14.93 4.66 -5.30
CA LEU A 229 -13.77 5.12 -6.07
C LEU A 229 -14.15 6.14 -7.16
N GLU A 230 -15.41 6.59 -7.17
CA GLU A 230 -15.91 7.82 -7.80
C GLU A 230 -15.77 9.00 -6.82
#